data_AF-A0AAN7VJ83-F1
#
_entry.id   AF-A0AAN7VJ83-F1
#
_cell.length_a   1.000
_cell.length_b   1.000
_cell.length_c   1.000
_cell.angle_alpha   90.00
_cell.angle_beta   90.00
_cell.angle_gamma   90.00
#
_symmetry.space_group_name_H-M   'P 1'
#
loop_
_entity.id
_entity.type
_entity.pdbx_description
1 polymer ?
#
loop_
_entity_poly.entity_id
_entity_poly.type
_entity_poly.pdbx_seq_one_letter_code
_entity_poly.pdbx_strand_id
1 'polypeptide(L)'
;MVMHRALFTWFILLVFFVLLCLRLESRTYWNWFIIFLPLWVYDVILLIYALFNIVIHCKHESFKALVKNKNNLFVLIVILKIMTQIVLCLKLEYVSLNLSLYHVLIPFWLLLPILIVNVSFTLFKSASNY
;
A
#
# COMPACT_ATOMS: atom_id res chain seq x y z
N MET A 1 -8.98 0.34 -21.99
CA MET A 1 -9.22 0.14 -20.54
C MET A 1 -8.01 0.46 -19.64
N VAL A 2 -6.78 0.10 -20.01
CA VAL A 2 -5.58 0.35 -19.18
C VAL A 2 -5.32 1.86 -18.94
N MET A 3 -5.51 2.69 -19.97
CA MET A 3 -5.39 4.15 -19.86
C MET A 3 -6.33 4.76 -18.81
N HIS A 4 -7.58 4.28 -18.74
CA HIS A 4 -8.56 4.77 -17.77
C HIS A 4 -8.16 4.44 -16.33
N ARG A 5 -7.57 3.25 -16.10
CA ARG A 5 -7.09 2.83 -14.78
C ARG A 5 -5.92 3.69 -14.31
N ALA A 6 -4.98 3.98 -15.21
CA ALA A 6 -3.85 4.84 -14.91
C ALA A 6 -4.32 6.26 -14.57
N LEU A 7 -5.15 6.87 -15.42
CA LEU A 7 -5.68 8.23 -15.19
C LEU A 7 -6.38 8.36 -13.84
N PHE A 8 -7.17 7.36 -13.45
CA PHE A 8 -7.83 7.35 -12.16
C PHE A 8 -6.85 7.35 -10.98
N THR A 9 -5.82 6.50 -11.02
CA THR A 9 -4.78 6.49 -9.98
C THR A 9 -3.99 7.80 -9.92
N TRP A 10 -3.60 8.35 -11.07
CA TRP A 10 -2.90 9.64 -11.14
C TRP A 10 -3.77 10.79 -10.60
N PHE A 11 -5.06 10.78 -10.90
CA PHE A 11 -6.00 11.77 -10.39
C PHE A 11 -6.12 11.69 -8.86
N ILE A 12 -6.27 10.49 -8.30
CA ILE A 12 -6.29 10.28 -6.84
C ILE A 12 -5.00 10.79 -6.19
N LEU A 13 -3.85 10.51 -6.79
CA LEU A 13 -2.56 10.99 -6.31
C LEU A 13 -2.44 12.51 -6.37
N LEU A 14 -2.94 13.15 -7.43
CA LEU A 14 -2.99 14.61 -7.53
C LEU A 14 -3.86 15.22 -6.44
N VAL A 15 -5.05 14.67 -6.21
CA VAL A 15 -5.95 15.13 -5.13
C VAL A 15 -5.26 15.00 -3.78
N PHE A 16 -4.62 13.86 -3.50
CA PHE A 16 -3.82 13.68 -2.28
C PHE A 16 -2.72 14.74 -2.15
N PHE A 17 -1.96 14.99 -3.22
CA PHE A 17 -0.87 15.96 -3.23
C PHE A 17 -1.36 17.39 -2.95
N VAL A 18 -2.48 17.79 -3.57
CA VAL A 18 -3.09 19.11 -3.32
C VAL A 18 -3.55 19.24 -1.86
N LEU A 19 -4.23 18.23 -1.31
CA LEU A 19 -4.65 18.22 0.11
C LEU A 19 -3.44 18.27 1.05
N LEU A 20 -2.35 17.57 0.71
CA LEU A 20 -1.11 17.59 1.47
C LEU A 20 -0.46 18.98 1.46
N CYS A 21 -0.37 19.63 0.31
CA CYS A 21 0.15 21.00 0.18
C CYS A 21 -0.71 22.00 0.97
N LEU A 22 -2.05 21.89 0.88
CA LEU A 22 -2.98 22.76 1.62
C LEU A 22 -2.82 22.62 3.15
N ARG A 23 -2.57 21.40 3.64
CA ARG A 23 -2.26 21.19 5.06
C ARG A 23 -0.90 21.77 5.44
N LEU A 24 0.10 21.63 4.57
CA LEU A 24 1.45 22.15 4.80
C LEU A 24 1.46 23.68 4.89
N GLU A 25 0.56 24.34 4.18
CA GLU A 25 0.34 25.79 4.28
C GLU A 25 -0.28 26.21 5.63
N SER A 26 -0.56 25.28 6.55
CA SER A 26 -1.08 25.53 7.91
C SER A 26 -2.42 26.28 7.99
N ARG A 27 -3.08 26.51 6.85
CA ARG A 27 -4.38 27.20 6.75
C ARG A 27 -5.55 26.41 7.32
N THR A 28 -5.39 25.09 7.51
CA THR A 28 -6.49 24.15 7.79
C THR A 28 -6.11 23.20 8.91
N TYR A 29 -6.90 23.13 10.00
CA TYR A 29 -6.67 22.32 11.21
C TYR A 29 -7.15 20.85 11.10
N TRP A 30 -7.32 20.33 9.89
CA TRP A 30 -7.97 19.03 9.68
C TRP A 30 -7.09 17.86 10.12
N ASN A 31 -7.72 16.78 10.56
CA ASN A 31 -7.03 15.54 10.92
C ASN A 31 -6.26 14.99 9.71
N TRP A 32 -5.06 14.45 9.97
CA TRP A 32 -4.23 13.86 8.93
C TRP A 32 -4.92 12.70 8.21
N PHE A 33 -5.79 11.95 8.89
CA PHE A 33 -6.62 10.91 8.27
C PHE A 33 -7.45 11.41 7.08
N ILE A 34 -7.95 12.65 7.12
CA ILE A 34 -8.78 13.22 6.04
C ILE A 34 -7.94 13.56 4.82
N ILE A 35 -6.70 14.00 5.01
CA ILE A 35 -5.76 14.30 3.92
C ILE A 35 -5.41 13.00 3.17
N PHE A 36 -5.27 11.90 3.91
CA PHE A 36 -5.02 10.58 3.34
C PHE A 36 -6.30 9.90 2.79
N LEU A 37 -7.49 10.48 2.95
CA LEU A 37 -8.75 9.92 2.46
C LEU A 37 -8.71 9.39 1.01
N PRO A 38 -8.20 10.14 0.00
CA PRO A 38 -8.05 9.62 -1.36
C PRO A 38 -7.23 8.33 -1.44
N LEU A 39 -6.17 8.20 -0.64
CA LEU A 39 -5.37 6.97 -0.56
C LEU A 39 -6.12 5.86 0.17
N TRP A 40 -6.84 6.17 1.25
CA TRP A 40 -7.67 5.21 1.97
C TRP A 40 -8.75 4.59 1.08
N VAL A 41 -9.42 5.39 0.25
CA VAL A 41 -10.42 4.88 -0.71
C VAL A 41 -9.79 3.88 -1.67
N TYR A 42 -8.60 4.21 -2.21
CA TYR A 42 -7.86 3.31 -3.08
C TYR A 42 -7.48 2.00 -2.37
N ASP A 43 -6.97 2.09 -1.13
CA ASP A 43 -6.60 0.94 -0.32
C ASP A 43 -7.81 0.03 -0.01
N VAL A 44 -8.98 0.60 0.28
CA VAL A 44 -10.22 -0.15 0.53
C VAL A 44 -10.66 -0.91 -0.73
N ILE A 45 -10.65 -0.27 -1.90
CA ILE A 45 -10.99 -0.94 -3.18
C ILE A 45 -10.06 -2.14 -3.40
N LEU A 46 -8.77 -1.94 -3.14
CA LEU A 46 -7.74 -2.94 -3.35
C LEU A 46 -7.83 -4.09 -2.33
N LEU A 47 -8.22 -3.77 -1.08
CA LEU A 47 -8.52 -4.75 -0.03
C LEU A 47 -9.78 -5.56 -0.37
N ILE A 48 -10.82 -4.94 -0.92
CA ILE A 48 -12.02 -5.66 -1.39
C ILE A 48 -11.64 -6.64 -2.50
N TYR A 49 -10.86 -6.22 -3.50
CA TYR A 49 -10.38 -7.11 -4.56
C TYR A 49 -9.55 -8.28 -4.00
N ALA A 50 -8.67 -7.99 -3.03
CA ALA A 50 -7.89 -9.00 -2.33
C ALA A 50 -8.78 -10.00 -1.55
N LEU A 51 -9.79 -9.51 -0.83
CA LEU A 51 -10.75 -10.35 -0.12
C LEU A 51 -11.51 -11.28 -1.07
N PHE A 52 -12.00 -10.78 -2.20
CA PHE A 52 -12.66 -11.63 -3.20
C PHE A 52 -11.73 -12.74 -3.70
N ASN A 53 -10.47 -12.40 -4.03
CA ASN A 53 -9.49 -13.40 -4.45
C ASN A 53 -9.22 -14.44 -3.36
N ILE A 54 -9.08 -14.01 -2.10
CA ILE A 54 -8.88 -14.91 -0.97
C ILE A 54 -10.10 -15.80 -0.81
N VAL A 55 -11.32 -15.25 -0.74
CA VAL A 55 -12.55 -16.04 -0.54
C VAL A 55 -12.71 -17.11 -1.62
N ILE A 56 -12.37 -16.81 -2.87
CA ILE A 56 -12.37 -17.79 -3.97
C ILE A 56 -11.30 -18.87 -3.77
N HIS A 57 -10.08 -18.50 -3.34
CA HIS A 57 -8.95 -19.43 -3.18
C HIS A 57 -8.88 -20.17 -1.83
N CYS A 58 -9.51 -19.65 -0.78
CA CYS A 58 -9.39 -20.13 0.60
C CYS A 58 -10.03 -21.51 0.78
N LYS A 59 -10.84 -21.95 -0.18
CA LYS A 59 -11.52 -23.25 -0.12
C LYS A 59 -10.57 -24.45 -0.26
N HIS A 60 -9.27 -24.28 -0.55
CA HIS A 60 -8.40 -25.41 -0.89
C HIS A 60 -6.94 -25.40 -0.38
N GLU A 61 -6.39 -24.33 0.21
CA GLU A 61 -4.91 -24.25 0.39
C GLU A 61 -4.45 -23.73 1.77
N SER A 62 -3.33 -24.29 2.25
CA SER A 62 -2.69 -23.99 3.54
C SER A 62 -1.89 -22.67 3.51
N PHE A 63 -1.69 -22.02 4.67
CA PHE A 63 -1.04 -20.71 4.82
C PHE A 63 0.35 -20.60 4.14
N LYS A 64 1.11 -21.70 4.05
CA LYS A 64 2.41 -21.73 3.34
C LYS A 64 2.27 -21.68 1.81
N ALA A 65 1.21 -22.26 1.25
CA ALA A 65 0.90 -22.12 -0.17
C ALA A 65 0.41 -20.70 -0.50
N LEU A 66 -0.18 -20.02 0.49
CA LEU A 66 -0.60 -18.62 0.39
C LEU A 66 0.59 -17.69 0.07
N VAL A 67 1.74 -17.86 0.72
CA VAL A 67 2.93 -17.01 0.45
C VAL A 67 3.59 -17.33 -0.89
N LYS A 68 3.48 -18.58 -1.36
CA LYS A 68 4.09 -19.04 -2.62
C LYS A 68 3.37 -18.51 -3.87
N ASN A 69 2.07 -18.20 -3.75
CA ASN A 69 1.28 -17.69 -4.87
C ASN A 69 1.46 -16.17 -5.04
N LYS A 70 1.85 -15.72 -6.25
CA LYS A 70 2.08 -14.30 -6.57
C LYS A 70 0.88 -13.41 -6.24
N ASN A 71 -0.35 -13.92 -6.41
CA ASN A 71 -1.58 -13.19 -6.12
C ASN A 71 -1.79 -12.92 -4.62
N ASN A 72 -1.37 -13.84 -3.76
CA ASN A 72 -1.56 -13.74 -2.32
C ASN A 72 -0.42 -12.96 -1.65
N LEU A 73 0.80 -13.05 -2.21
CA LEU A 73 1.91 -12.17 -1.85
C LEU A 73 1.56 -10.69 -2.09
N PHE A 74 0.80 -10.39 -3.15
CA PHE A 74 0.26 -9.05 -3.40
C PHE A 74 -0.65 -8.59 -2.26
N VAL A 75 -1.53 -9.45 -1.74
CA VAL A 75 -2.40 -9.11 -0.60
C VAL A 75 -1.58 -8.79 0.66
N LEU A 76 -0.55 -9.59 0.94
CA LEU A 76 0.34 -9.33 2.07
C LEU A 76 1.03 -7.96 1.95
N ILE A 77 1.52 -7.61 0.75
CA ILE A 77 2.13 -6.31 0.46
C ILE A 77 1.14 -5.17 0.73
N VAL A 78 -0.12 -5.34 0.33
CA VAL A 78 -1.17 -4.32 0.50
C VAL A 78 -1.49 -4.10 1.98
N ILE A 79 -1.63 -5.17 2.76
CA ILE A 79 -1.85 -5.08 4.20
C ILE A 79 -0.67 -4.35 4.86
N LEU A 80 0.56 -4.71 4.51
CA LEU A 80 1.76 -4.09 5.05
C LEU A 80 1.87 -2.59 4.67
N LYS A 81 1.45 -2.23 3.46
CA LYS A 81 1.35 -0.85 2.99
C LYS A 81 0.30 -0.05 3.79
N ILE A 82 -0.86 -0.63 4.07
CA ILE A 82 -1.91 0.00 4.89
C ILE A 82 -1.41 0.24 6.33
N MET A 83 -0.74 -0.74 6.94
CA MET A 83 -0.16 -0.59 8.27
C MET A 83 0.84 0.58 8.34
N THR A 84 1.71 0.69 7.33
CA THR A 84 2.63 1.84 7.21
C THR A 84 1.86 3.16 7.15
N GLN A 85 0.81 3.24 6.34
CA GLN A 85 0.01 4.45 6.16
C GLN A 85 -0.71 4.87 7.45
N ILE A 86 -1.25 3.91 8.22
CA ILE A 86 -1.90 4.18 9.51
C ILE A 86 -0.88 4.71 10.52
N VAL A 87 0.28 4.06 10.66
CA VAL A 87 1.34 4.49 11.58
C VAL A 87 1.87 5.89 11.20
N LEU A 88 1.98 6.17 9.90
CA LEU A 88 2.35 7.50 9.40
C LEU A 88 1.29 8.56 9.76
N CYS A 89 0.00 8.26 9.57
CA CYS A 89 -1.10 9.16 9.96
C CYS A 89 -1.07 9.45 11.47
N LEU A 90 -0.86 8.43 12.30
CA LEU A 90 -0.75 8.58 13.75
C LEU A 90 0.47 9.43 14.15
N LYS A 91 1.61 9.24 13.48
CA LYS A 91 2.81 10.05 13.73
C LYS A 91 2.61 11.53 13.36
N LEU A 92 1.89 11.79 12.28
CA LEU A 92 1.64 13.16 11.80
C LEU A 92 0.58 13.87 12.66
N GLU A 93 -0.45 13.16 13.12
CA GLU A 93 -1.49 13.69 14.02
C GLU A 93 -0.95 13.94 15.43
N TYR A 94 -0.25 12.96 15.99
CA TYR A 94 0.29 13.02 17.33
C TYR A 94 1.79 13.30 17.27
N VAL A 95 2.14 14.55 16.95
CA VAL A 95 3.54 15.05 16.94
C VAL A 95 4.23 14.80 18.30
N SER A 96 3.46 14.79 19.40
CA SER A 96 3.94 14.52 20.76
C SER A 96 4.38 13.07 21.00
N LEU A 97 4.01 12.12 20.14
CA LEU A 97 4.60 10.79 20.18
C LEU A 97 6.03 10.88 19.65
N ASN A 98 7.00 10.77 20.56
CA ASN A 98 8.44 10.57 20.28
C ASN A 98 8.73 9.21 19.58
N LEU A 99 7.83 8.75 18.73
CA LEU A 99 8.06 7.64 17.83
C LEU A 99 9.15 8.02 16.85
N SER A 100 10.30 7.36 16.96
CA SER A 100 11.40 7.52 16.04
C SER A 100 10.95 7.15 14.62
N LEU A 101 11.30 7.99 13.64
CA LEU A 101 10.96 7.78 12.22
C LEU A 101 11.34 6.39 11.72
N TYR A 102 12.41 5.82 12.28
CA TYR A 102 12.83 4.45 12.02
C TYR A 102 11.70 3.43 12.23
N HIS A 103 10.93 3.53 13.33
CA HIS A 103 9.83 2.59 13.63
C HIS A 103 8.67 2.70 12.64
N VAL A 104 8.38 3.92 12.19
CA VAL A 104 7.34 4.19 11.17
C VAL A 104 7.73 3.60 9.81
N LEU A 105 9.03 3.56 9.53
CA LEU A 105 9.61 3.08 8.28
C LEU A 105 9.96 1.58 8.27
N ILE A 106 9.90 0.86 9.40
CA ILE A 106 10.13 -0.59 9.47
C ILE A 106 9.31 -1.37 8.43
N PRO A 107 7.97 -1.23 8.37
CA PRO A 107 7.18 -1.99 7.40
C PRO A 107 7.52 -1.61 5.95
N PHE A 108 7.91 -0.35 5.69
CA PHE A 108 8.37 0.10 4.37
C PHE A 108 9.73 -0.50 3.99
N TRP A 109 10.66 -0.58 4.95
CA TRP A 109 11.97 -1.20 4.81
C TRP A 109 11.90 -2.70 4.58
N LEU A 110 10.85 -3.38 5.05
CA LEU A 110 10.59 -4.79 4.73
C LEU A 110 9.91 -4.94 3.36
N LEU A 111 9.04 -4.00 2.97
CA LEU A 111 8.28 -4.07 1.73
C LEU A 111 9.17 -3.90 0.48
N LEU A 112 10.16 -3.00 0.54
CA LEU A 112 11.13 -2.77 -0.55
C LEU A 112 11.94 -4.02 -0.95
N PRO A 113 12.65 -4.71 -0.05
CA PRO A 113 13.41 -5.90 -0.41
C PRO A 113 12.52 -7.03 -0.89
N ILE A 114 11.31 -7.20 -0.34
CA ILE A 114 10.34 -8.20 -0.83
C ILE A 114 9.96 -7.94 -2.29
N LEU A 115 9.71 -6.67 -2.65
CA LEU A 115 9.41 -6.28 -4.04
C LEU A 115 10.61 -6.50 -4.96
N ILE A 116 11.80 -6.08 -4.55
CA ILE A 116 13.04 -6.22 -5.33
C ILE A 116 13.29 -7.70 -5.63
N VAL A 117 13.22 -8.55 -4.61
CA VAL A 117 13.40 -10.01 -4.75
C VAL A 117 12.37 -10.59 -5.72
N ASN A 118 11.09 -10.24 -5.57
CA ASN A 118 10.03 -10.75 -6.45
C ASN A 118 10.19 -10.32 -7.92
N VAL A 119 10.57 -9.07 -8.16
CA VAL A 119 10.85 -8.56 -9.51
C VAL A 119 12.06 -9.27 -10.10
N SER A 120 13.16 -9.37 -9.34
CA SER A 120 14.37 -10.08 -9.78
C SER A 120 14.09 -11.53 -10.15
N PHE A 121 13.36 -12.28 -9.32
CA PHE A 121 12.96 -13.66 -9.64
C PHE A 121 12.08 -13.74 -10.89
N THR A 122 11.18 -12.78 -11.09
CA THR A 122 10.31 -12.76 -12.27
C THR A 122 11.10 -12.48 -13.54
N LEU A 123 12.03 -11.52 -13.50
CA LEU A 123 12.89 -11.19 -14.64
C LEU A 123 13.81 -12.36 -15.00
N PHE A 124 14.45 -12.97 -13.99
CA PHE A 124 15.35 -14.11 -14.22
C PHE A 124 14.61 -15.33 -14.80
N LYS A 125 13.41 -15.64 -14.28
CA LYS A 125 12.56 -16.70 -14.83
C LYS A 125 12.12 -16.40 -16.26
N SER A 126 11.80 -15.15 -16.57
CA SER A 126 11.43 -14.75 -17.92
C SER A 126 12.60 -14.84 -18.89
N ALA A 127 13.83 -14.53 -18.45
CA ALA A 127 15.04 -14.64 -19.26
C ALA A 127 15.45 -16.09 -19.55
N SER A 128 15.20 -17.01 -18.61
CA SER A 128 15.52 -18.44 -18.77
C SER A 128 14.55 -19.22 -19.67
N ASN A 129 13.41 -18.62 -20.07
CA ASN A 129 12.40 -19.23 -20.94
C ASN A 129 12.57 -18.84 -22.43
N TYR A 130 13.62 -18.08 -22.76
CA TYR A 130 14.08 -17.83 -24.12
C TYR A 130 15.32 -18.68 -24.40
#